data_AF-A0A0G1TC14-F1
#
_entry.id   AF-A0A0G1TC14-F1
#
_cell.length_a   1.000
_cell.length_b   1.000
_cell.length_c   1.000
_cell.angle_alpha   90.00
_cell.angle_beta   90.00
_cell.angle_gamma   90.00
#
_symmetry.space_group_name_H-M   'P 1'
#
loop_
_entity.id
_entity.type
_entity.pdbx_description
1 polymer ?
#
loop_
_entity_poly.entity_id
_entity_poly.type
_entity_poly.pdbx_seq_one_letter_code
_entity_poly.pdbx_strand_id
1 'polypeptide(L)'
;MNEKEEVSNIAFIDGQNLHMGTKDLGWSVDYKKLRTYLRDKYHITEAYYFLGYVSEEEQDLYDSLQKAGFILSFREHSSALKGKKKGDVDSDIVFSAMKKLVENEPFDKIFIVSGDGDYMKLVDFLMKKKRFGKMLFPNKEFASSLYKKLGGEHFDYLENPDIKSKISYHK
;
A
#
# COMPACT_ATOMS: atom_id res chain seq x y z
N MET A 1 -13.78 12.26 -31.08
CA MET A 1 -12.69 11.33 -30.71
C MET A 1 -13.00 10.89 -29.30
N ASN A 2 -13.32 9.61 -29.08
CA ASN A 2 -13.58 9.11 -27.72
C ASN A 2 -12.22 8.93 -27.04
N GLU A 3 -11.84 9.89 -26.21
CA GLU A 3 -10.82 9.65 -25.19
C GLU A 3 -11.38 8.55 -24.28
N LYS A 4 -10.92 7.31 -24.47
CA LYS A 4 -11.06 6.32 -23.42
C LYS A 4 -10.32 6.91 -22.22
N GLU A 5 -11.03 7.24 -21.16
CA GLU A 5 -10.40 7.54 -19.87
C GLU A 5 -9.35 6.45 -19.63
N GLU A 6 -8.09 6.85 -19.58
CA GLU A 6 -6.98 5.93 -19.43
C GLU A 6 -7.05 5.40 -17.99
N VAL A 7 -7.72 4.26 -17.84
CA VAL A 7 -7.98 3.67 -16.54
C VAL A 7 -6.64 3.30 -15.91
N SER A 8 -6.34 3.92 -14.77
CA SER A 8 -5.05 3.82 -14.11
C SER A 8 -5.05 2.74 -13.02
N ASN A 9 -3.85 2.41 -12.55
CA ASN A 9 -3.70 1.54 -11.40
C ASN A 9 -3.90 2.32 -10.10
N ILE A 10 -4.28 1.60 -9.05
CA ILE A 10 -4.40 2.14 -7.70
C ILE A 10 -3.54 1.34 -6.73
N ALA A 11 -3.14 1.97 -5.62
CA ALA A 11 -2.40 1.31 -4.56
C ALA A 11 -3.08 1.45 -3.20
N PHE A 12 -3.06 0.37 -2.43
CA PHE A 12 -3.38 0.37 -1.01
C PHE A 12 -2.11 0.12 -0.21
N ILE A 13 -1.77 1.05 0.66
CA ILE A 13 -0.53 1.04 1.44
C ILE A 13 -0.89 0.87 2.90
N ASP A 14 -0.42 -0.22 3.49
CA ASP A 14 -0.43 -0.41 4.93
C ASP A 14 0.72 0.41 5.52
N GLY A 15 0.38 1.53 6.15
CA GLY A 15 1.37 2.47 6.66
C GLY A 15 2.24 1.87 7.77
N GLN A 16 1.64 1.07 8.65
CA GLN A 16 2.35 0.44 9.75
C GLN A 16 3.33 -0.62 9.21
N ASN A 17 2.88 -1.46 8.28
CA ASN A 17 3.72 -2.50 7.71
C ASN A 17 4.86 -1.94 6.84
N LEU A 18 4.60 -0.87 6.08
CA LEU A 18 5.65 -0.14 5.36
C LEU A 18 6.68 0.47 6.31
N HIS A 19 6.24 1.10 7.40
CA HIS A 19 7.14 1.70 8.38
C HIS A 19 8.00 0.64 9.08
N MET A 20 7.38 -0.40 9.66
CA MET A 20 8.10 -1.47 10.35
C MET A 20 9.06 -2.20 9.41
N GLY A 21 8.60 -2.57 8.21
CA GLY A 21 9.41 -3.31 7.26
C GLY A 21 10.63 -2.55 6.73
N THR A 22 10.62 -1.21 6.71
CA THR A 22 11.81 -0.42 6.34
C THR A 22 12.72 -0.14 7.53
N LYS A 23 12.13 0.13 8.70
CA LYS A 23 12.83 0.39 9.96
C LYS A 23 13.69 -0.78 10.41
N ASP A 24 13.19 -2.01 10.30
CA ASP A 24 13.92 -3.22 10.70
C ASP A 24 15.21 -3.42 9.87
N LEU A 25 15.30 -2.80 8.69
CA LEU A 25 16.47 -2.79 7.83
C LEU A 25 17.28 -1.48 7.90
N GLY A 26 17.01 -0.63 8.89
CA GLY A 26 17.77 0.58 9.16
C GLY A 26 17.67 1.65 8.08
N TRP A 27 16.57 1.70 7.32
CA TRP A 27 16.32 2.77 6.34
C TRP A 27 14.92 3.33 6.46
N SER A 28 14.70 4.48 5.83
CA SER A 28 13.40 5.16 5.83
C SER A 28 13.01 5.55 4.41
N VAL A 29 11.71 5.54 4.16
CA VAL A 29 11.14 5.89 2.86
C VAL A 29 11.02 7.40 2.72
N ASP A 30 11.46 7.93 1.60
CA ASP A 30 11.06 9.26 1.14
C ASP A 30 9.70 9.13 0.43
N TYR A 31 8.64 9.60 1.08
CA TYR A 31 7.27 9.43 0.58
C TYR A 31 7.02 10.13 -0.76
N LYS A 32 7.66 11.26 -1.03
CA LYS A 32 7.54 11.96 -2.31
C LYS A 32 8.18 11.15 -3.44
N LYS A 33 9.35 10.57 -3.17
CA LYS A 33 10.02 9.67 -4.13
C LYS A 33 9.26 8.36 -4.30
N LEU A 34 8.73 7.78 -3.22
CA LEU A 34 7.87 6.59 -3.31
C LEU A 34 6.66 6.87 -4.20
N ARG A 35 5.95 7.99 -3.99
CA ARG A 35 4.78 8.34 -4.80
C ARG A 35 5.14 8.49 -6.27
N THR A 36 6.27 9.14 -6.56
CA THR A 36 6.83 9.30 -7.91
C THR A 36 7.13 7.94 -8.53
N TYR A 37 7.82 7.06 -7.81
CA TYR A 37 8.13 5.71 -8.26
C TYR A 37 6.87 4.87 -8.55
N LEU A 38 5.86 4.93 -7.68
CA LEU A 38 4.58 4.22 -7.90
C LEU A 38 3.88 4.71 -9.16
N ARG A 39 3.86 6.02 -9.39
CA ARG A 39 3.30 6.63 -10.60
C ARG A 39 4.07 6.21 -11.84
N ASP A 40 5.38 6.42 -11.85
CA ASP A 40 6.18 6.32 -13.08
C ASP A 40 6.43 4.85 -13.48
N LYS A 41 6.59 3.94 -12.50
CA LYS A 41 6.84 2.52 -12.79
C LYS A 41 5.56 1.71 -13.01
N TYR A 42 4.53 1.97 -12.21
CA TYR A 42 3.32 1.14 -12.19
C TYR A 42 2.07 1.88 -12.65
N HIS A 43 2.17 3.13 -13.12
CA HIS A 43 1.03 3.93 -13.57
C HIS A 43 -0.05 4.09 -12.48
N ILE A 44 0.40 4.22 -11.22
CA ILE A 44 -0.49 4.39 -10.07
C ILE A 44 -0.86 5.88 -9.91
N THR A 45 -2.10 6.24 -10.22
CA THR A 45 -2.59 7.63 -10.09
C THR A 45 -3.24 7.90 -8.74
N GLU A 46 -3.78 6.87 -8.08
CA GLU A 46 -4.32 6.99 -6.72
C GLU A 46 -3.59 6.02 -5.79
N ALA A 47 -3.05 6.55 -4.69
CA ALA A 47 -2.37 5.76 -3.68
C ALA A 47 -2.98 6.07 -2.32
N TYR A 48 -3.75 5.13 -1.78
CA TYR A 48 -4.41 5.25 -0.49
C TYR A 48 -3.47 4.74 0.60
N TYR A 49 -3.20 5.57 1.59
CA TYR A 49 -2.31 5.29 2.70
C TYR A 49 -3.14 5.09 3.96
N PHE A 50 -3.19 3.84 4.43
CA PHE A 50 -4.00 3.44 5.56
C PHE A 50 -3.23 3.60 6.87
N LEU A 51 -3.87 4.28 7.82
CA LEU A 51 -3.33 4.59 9.14
C LEU A 51 -4.27 4.08 10.22
N GLY A 52 -3.71 3.30 11.15
CA GLY A 52 -4.46 2.66 12.22
C GLY A 52 -4.93 3.60 13.32
N TYR A 53 -4.24 4.73 13.51
CA TYR A 53 -4.66 5.75 14.46
C TYR A 53 -4.35 7.16 13.97
N VAL A 54 -5.07 8.13 14.53
CA VAL A 54 -4.78 9.55 14.37
C VAL A 54 -4.07 10.00 15.65
N SER A 55 -2.90 10.60 15.52
CA SER A 55 -2.16 11.22 16.62
C SER A 55 -1.76 12.63 16.25
N GLU A 56 -1.94 13.59 17.18
CA GLU A 56 -1.48 14.97 16.99
C GLU A 56 0.06 15.05 16.84
N GLU A 57 0.79 14.09 17.42
CA GLU A 57 2.26 14.01 17.33
C GLU A 57 2.75 13.63 15.92
N GLU A 58 1.89 13.06 15.07
CA GLU A 58 2.23 12.60 13.73
C GLU A 58 1.76 13.57 12.63
N GLN A 59 1.32 14.78 12.98
CA GLN A 59 0.79 15.74 12.00
C GLN A 59 1.78 16.04 10.86
N ASP A 60 3.07 16.16 11.16
CA ASP A 60 4.12 16.39 10.15
C ASP A 60 4.20 15.24 9.13
N LEU A 61 3.99 14.00 9.57
CA LEU A 61 3.94 12.83 8.70
C LEU A 61 2.71 12.89 7.79
N TYR A 62 1.54 13.20 8.35
CA TYR A 62 0.29 13.29 7.60
C TYR A 62 0.38 14.38 6.53
N ASP A 63 0.89 15.56 6.89
CA ASP A 63 1.17 16.66 5.98
C ASP A 63 2.13 16.24 4.86
N SER A 64 3.21 15.53 5.20
CA SER A 64 4.19 15.04 4.23
C SER A 64 3.56 14.05 3.24
N LEU A 65 2.73 13.13 3.72
CA LEU A 65 2.03 12.15 2.89
C LEU A 65 1.02 12.84 1.95
N GLN A 66 0.22 13.78 2.46
CA GLN A 66 -0.71 14.54 1.64
C GLN A 66 -0.01 15.39 0.59
N LYS A 67 1.06 16.13 0.98
CA LYS A 67 1.89 16.91 0.04
C LYS A 67 2.57 16.04 -1.01
N ALA A 68 2.91 14.79 -0.67
CA ALA A 68 3.42 13.82 -1.62
C ALA A 68 2.35 13.35 -2.62
N GLY A 69 1.05 13.46 -2.29
CA GLY A 69 -0.07 13.05 -3.14
C GLY A 69 -0.68 11.70 -2.77
N PHE A 70 -0.59 11.29 -1.50
CA PHE A 70 -1.32 10.14 -0.97
C PHE A 70 -2.72 10.55 -0.48
N ILE A 71 -3.68 9.64 -0.64
CA ILE A 71 -5.02 9.76 -0.07
C ILE A 71 -4.98 9.08 1.29
N LEU A 72 -5.06 9.85 2.38
CA LEU A 72 -5.03 9.27 3.73
C LEU A 72 -6.37 8.61 4.05
N SER A 73 -6.32 7.36 4.51
CA SER A 73 -7.46 6.61 5.00
C SER A 73 -7.20 6.24 6.45
N PHE A 74 -7.99 6.80 7.35
CA PHE A 74 -7.87 6.54 8.78
C PHE A 74 -8.91 5.51 9.20
N ARG A 75 -8.49 4.56 10.01
CA ARG A 75 -9.45 3.66 10.66
C ARG A 75 -10.40 4.47 11.54
N GLU A 76 -11.71 4.24 11.39
CA GLU A 76 -12.70 4.86 12.26
C GLU A 76 -12.52 4.34 13.69
N HIS A 77 -12.09 5.21 14.60
CA HIS A 77 -12.00 4.87 16.02
C HIS A 77 -13.40 4.78 16.61
N SER A 78 -13.81 3.58 17.02
CA SER A 78 -14.71 3.53 18.17
C SER A 78 -13.86 3.74 19.41
N SER A 79 -14.11 4.84 20.12
CA SER A 79 -13.48 5.18 21.40
C SER A 79 -13.61 4.09 22.48
N ALA A 80 -14.40 3.05 22.21
CA ALA A 80 -14.66 1.90 23.08
C ALA A 80 -13.69 0.70 22.90
N LEU A 81 -12.89 0.64 21.83
CA LEU A 81 -11.98 -0.50 21.58
C LEU A 81 -10.63 -0.34 22.32
N LYS A 82 -10.60 -0.71 23.60
CA LYS A 82 -9.34 -0.94 24.35
C LYS A 82 -8.77 -2.32 24.00
N GLY A 83 -7.70 -2.38 23.21
CA GLY A 83 -6.95 -3.63 22.98
C GLY A 83 -5.79 -3.49 21.98
N LYS A 84 -4.90 -4.50 21.91
CA LYS A 84 -3.73 -4.56 21.00
C LYS A 84 -4.07 -4.43 19.50
N LYS A 85 -5.34 -4.53 19.11
CA LYS A 85 -5.85 -4.36 17.74
C LYS A 85 -6.08 -2.90 17.31
N LYS A 86 -5.66 -1.92 18.12
CA LYS A 86 -5.98 -0.49 17.97
C LYS A 86 -5.35 0.20 16.74
N GLY A 87 -4.50 -0.48 15.97
CA GLY A 87 -3.81 0.11 14.81
C GLY A 87 -3.80 -0.75 13.53
N ASP A 88 -4.40 -1.93 13.56
CA ASP A 88 -4.49 -2.81 12.39
C ASP A 88 -5.48 -2.22 11.36
N VAL A 89 -5.10 -2.15 10.09
CA VAL A 89 -5.89 -1.58 8.98
C VAL A 89 -6.29 -2.64 7.94
N ASP A 90 -6.06 -3.92 8.24
CA ASP A 90 -6.25 -5.01 7.29
C ASP A 90 -7.70 -5.10 6.80
N SER A 91 -8.65 -4.98 7.74
CA SER A 91 -10.08 -4.96 7.41
C SER A 91 -10.45 -3.78 6.52
N ASP A 92 -9.86 -2.62 6.74
CA ASP A 92 -10.17 -1.38 6.01
C ASP A 92 -9.62 -1.44 4.59
N ILE A 93 -8.41 -1.98 4.40
CA ILE A 93 -7.83 -2.24 3.08
C ILE A 93 -8.67 -3.27 2.31
N VAL A 94 -9.01 -4.39 2.95
CA VAL A 94 -9.85 -5.43 2.32
C VAL A 94 -11.21 -4.87 1.93
N PHE A 95 -11.87 -4.14 2.85
CA PHE A 95 -13.16 -3.52 2.57
C PHE A 95 -13.07 -2.53 1.41
N SER A 96 -12.07 -1.64 1.41
CA SER A 96 -11.87 -0.65 0.34
C SER A 96 -11.67 -1.31 -1.02
N ALA A 97 -10.85 -2.36 -1.09
CA ALA A 97 -10.66 -3.13 -2.31
C ALA A 97 -11.96 -3.75 -2.82
N MET A 98 -12.71 -4.38 -1.92
CA MET A 98 -13.98 -5.04 -2.27
C MET A 98 -15.06 -4.04 -2.66
N LYS A 99 -15.16 -2.90 -1.97
CA LYS A 99 -16.09 -1.82 -2.28
C LYS A 99 -15.86 -1.30 -3.71
N LYS A 100 -14.62 -0.94 -4.07
CA LYS A 100 -14.29 -0.48 -5.42
C LYS A 100 -14.66 -1.49 -6.51
N LEU A 101 -14.46 -2.79 -6.24
CA LEU A 101 -14.87 -3.86 -7.17
C LEU A 101 -16.38 -3.98 -7.32
N VAL A 102 -17.13 -3.91 -6.22
CA VAL A 102 -18.60 -4.07 -6.22
C VAL A 102 -19.29 -2.84 -6.83
N GLU A 103 -18.78 -1.66 -6.54
CA GLU A 103 -19.29 -0.38 -7.07
C GLU A 103 -18.84 -0.12 -8.52
N ASN A 104 -18.00 -0.99 -9.09
CA ASN A 104 -17.45 -0.86 -10.45
C ASN A 104 -16.73 0.48 -10.68
N GLU A 105 -15.99 0.96 -9.68
CA GLU A 105 -15.18 2.16 -9.82
C GLU A 105 -14.12 1.99 -10.92
N PRO A 106 -13.79 3.05 -11.67
CA PRO A 106 -12.83 2.97 -12.78
C PRO A 106 -11.39 2.85 -12.26
N PHE A 107 -10.84 1.63 -12.27
CA PHE A 107 -9.40 1.34 -12.10
C PHE A 107 -9.00 0.11 -12.92
N ASP A 108 -7.72 -0.04 -13.27
CA ASP A 108 -7.21 -1.22 -14.00
C ASP A 108 -6.89 -2.33 -12.99
N LYS A 109 -5.83 -2.13 -12.19
CA LYS A 109 -5.37 -3.09 -11.18
C LYS A 109 -5.07 -2.44 -9.83
N ILE A 110 -5.13 -3.27 -8.80
CA ILE A 110 -4.83 -2.93 -7.42
C ILE A 110 -3.44 -3.45 -7.05
N PHE A 111 -2.61 -2.55 -6.54
CA PHE A 111 -1.32 -2.83 -5.93
C PHE A 111 -1.46 -2.75 -4.41
N ILE A 112 -0.75 -3.61 -3.69
CA ILE A 112 -0.78 -3.62 -2.23
C ILE A 112 0.65 -3.47 -1.72
N VAL A 113 0.89 -2.49 -0.84
CA VAL A 113 2.18 -2.28 -0.18
C VAL A 113 2.06 -2.77 1.26
N SER A 114 2.42 -4.03 1.48
CA SER A 114 2.48 -4.69 2.80
C SER A 114 3.20 -6.03 2.65
N GLY A 115 3.80 -6.52 3.72
CA GLY A 115 4.27 -7.90 3.90
C GLY A 115 3.25 -8.83 4.55
N ASP A 116 2.14 -8.30 5.08
CA ASP A 116 1.20 -9.09 5.86
C ASP A 116 0.56 -10.22 5.04
N GLY A 117 0.55 -11.43 5.61
CA GLY A 117 -0.05 -12.61 5.00
C GLY A 117 -1.57 -12.59 4.99
N ASP A 118 -2.22 -11.76 5.81
CA ASP A 118 -3.68 -11.70 5.93
C ASP A 118 -4.34 -11.16 4.64
N TYR A 119 -3.59 -10.44 3.79
CA TYR A 119 -4.04 -10.02 2.47
C TYR A 119 -4.06 -11.14 1.41
N MET A 120 -3.51 -12.32 1.68
CA MET A 120 -3.39 -13.39 0.68
C MET A 120 -4.75 -13.80 0.07
N LYS A 121 -5.81 -13.82 0.88
CA LYS A 121 -7.17 -14.13 0.39
C LYS A 121 -7.68 -13.06 -0.58
N LEU A 122 -7.41 -11.79 -0.29
CA LEU A 122 -7.74 -10.67 -1.18
C LEU A 122 -6.93 -10.78 -2.48
N VAL A 123 -5.63 -11.04 -2.39
CA VAL A 123 -4.76 -11.21 -3.56
C VAL A 123 -5.23 -12.36 -4.45
N ASP A 124 -5.54 -13.53 -3.89
CA ASP A 124 -6.11 -14.67 -4.65
C ASP A 124 -7.40 -14.29 -5.38
N PHE A 125 -8.28 -13.52 -4.73
CA PHE A 125 -9.53 -13.06 -5.32
C PHE A 125 -9.30 -12.05 -6.45
N LEU A 126 -8.43 -11.06 -6.24
CA LEU A 126 -8.08 -10.05 -7.23
C LEU A 126 -7.42 -10.68 -8.46
N MET A 127 -6.56 -11.69 -8.29
CA MET A 127 -5.96 -12.44 -9.40
C MET A 127 -7.03 -13.13 -10.24
N LYS A 128 -7.99 -13.82 -9.59
CA LYS A 128 -9.13 -14.46 -10.29
C LYS A 128 -9.99 -13.45 -11.07
N LYS A 129 -10.11 -12.22 -10.55
CA LYS A 129 -10.82 -11.12 -11.22
C LYS A 129 -9.98 -10.40 -12.27
N LYS A 130 -8.70 -10.76 -12.46
CA LYS A 130 -7.73 -10.05 -13.30
C LYS A 130 -7.56 -8.57 -12.90
N ARG A 131 -7.78 -8.27 -11.62
CA ARG A 131 -7.68 -6.93 -11.01
C ARG A 131 -6.47 -6.79 -10.08
N PHE A 132 -5.64 -7.82 -9.96
CA PHE A 132 -4.43 -7.77 -9.17
C PHE A 132 -3.25 -7.25 -9.99
N GLY A 133 -2.57 -6.24 -9.47
CA GLY A 133 -1.34 -5.69 -10.02
C GLY A 133 -0.13 -6.43 -9.48
N LYS A 134 0.30 -6.06 -8.27
CA LYS A 134 1.50 -6.57 -7.63
C LYS A 134 1.48 -6.36 -6.12
N MET A 135 2.09 -7.27 -5.35
CA MET A 135 2.49 -7.05 -3.96
C MET A 135 3.83 -6.30 -3.93
N LEU A 136 3.89 -5.15 -3.27
CA LEU A 136 5.14 -4.41 -3.07
C LEU A 136 5.59 -4.59 -1.62
N PHE A 137 6.47 -5.56 -1.40
CA PHE A 137 6.95 -5.90 -0.07
C PHE A 137 7.99 -4.88 0.40
N PRO A 138 7.87 -4.31 1.61
CA PRO A 138 8.90 -3.43 2.16
C PRO A 138 10.27 -4.11 2.25
N ASN A 139 10.30 -5.38 2.65
CA ASN A 139 11.49 -6.22 2.69
C ASN A 139 11.17 -7.72 2.42
N LYS A 140 12.21 -8.53 2.18
CA LYS A 140 12.11 -9.98 1.92
C LYS A 140 11.73 -10.82 3.14
N GLU A 141 12.13 -10.40 4.34
CA GLU A 141 11.86 -11.15 5.58
C GLU A 141 10.39 -11.04 6.03
N PHE A 142 9.73 -9.93 5.67
CA PHE A 142 8.34 -9.64 5.94
C PHE A 142 7.39 -10.25 4.91
N ALA A 143 7.88 -10.75 3.78
CA ALA A 143 7.04 -11.47 2.85
C ALA A 143 6.61 -12.80 3.48
N SER A 144 5.36 -12.86 3.94
CA SER A 144 4.76 -14.08 4.48
C SER A 144 5.02 -15.27 3.55
N SER A 145 5.32 -16.43 4.13
CA SER A 145 5.56 -17.67 3.40
C SER A 145 4.38 -18.07 2.49
N LEU A 146 3.18 -17.55 2.78
CA LEU A 146 1.99 -17.68 1.96
C LEU A 146 2.16 -17.12 0.54
N TYR A 147 3.03 -16.12 0.35
CA TYR A 147 3.29 -15.51 -0.94
C TYR A 147 4.27 -16.29 -1.81
N LYS A 148 4.89 -17.38 -1.32
CA LYS A 148 5.77 -18.23 -2.13
C LYS A 148 5.07 -18.88 -3.33
N LYS A 149 3.73 -18.96 -3.30
CA LYS A 149 2.91 -19.44 -4.43
C LYS A 149 2.69 -18.39 -5.52
N LEU A 150 3.01 -17.11 -5.26
CA LEU A 150 2.94 -16.06 -6.27
C LEU A 150 4.12 -16.22 -7.25
N GLY A 151 3.83 -16.09 -8.54
CA GLY A 151 4.87 -15.93 -9.56
C GLY A 151 5.70 -14.66 -9.32
N GLY A 152 6.96 -14.65 -9.75
CA GLY A 152 7.86 -13.50 -9.57
C GLY A 152 7.36 -12.19 -10.20
N GLU A 153 6.47 -12.29 -11.20
CA GLU A 153 5.79 -11.18 -11.84
C GLU A 153 4.77 -10.47 -10.90
N HIS A 154 4.32 -11.16 -9.85
CA HIS A 154 3.24 -10.74 -8.96
C HIS A 154 3.71 -10.05 -7.68
N PHE A 155 5.02 -9.89 -7.47
CA PHE A 155 5.56 -9.08 -6.39
C PHE A 155 6.84 -8.32 -6.79
N ASP A 156 7.23 -7.32 -6.00
CA ASP A 156 8.57 -6.70 -5.99
C ASP A 156 8.96 -6.39 -4.54
N TYR A 157 10.26 -6.32 -4.27
CA TYR A 157 10.79 -5.89 -2.97
C TYR A 157 11.30 -4.46 -3.05
N LEU A 158 10.76 -3.58 -2.21
CA LEU A 158 11.15 -2.17 -2.15
C LEU A 158 12.59 -1.99 -1.65
N GLU A 159 13.10 -2.93 -0.86
CA GLU A 159 14.49 -2.94 -0.41
C GLU A 159 15.53 -3.25 -1.50
N ASN A 160 15.11 -3.75 -2.67
CA ASN A 160 16.05 -4.09 -3.74
C ASN A 160 16.89 -2.84 -4.08
N PRO A 161 18.22 -2.94 -4.26
CA PRO A 161 19.11 -1.78 -4.38
C PRO A 161 18.67 -0.72 -5.40
N ASP A 162 18.21 -1.16 -6.57
CA ASP A 162 17.75 -0.28 -7.66
C ASP A 162 16.45 0.47 -7.34
N ILE A 163 15.62 -0.09 -6.46
CA ILE A 163 14.38 0.53 -6.00
C ILE A 163 14.69 1.40 -4.79
N LYS A 164 15.37 0.85 -3.78
CA LYS A 164 15.75 1.55 -2.54
C LYS A 164 16.53 2.83 -2.81
N SER A 165 17.49 2.83 -3.74
CA SER A 165 18.22 4.05 -4.13
C SER A 165 17.31 5.16 -4.67
N LYS A 166 16.18 4.81 -5.30
CA LYS A 166 15.20 5.76 -5.83
C LYS A 166 14.25 6.30 -4.77
N ILE A 167 13.93 5.52 -3.74
CA ILE A 167 12.85 5.85 -2.78
C ILE A 167 13.33 6.06 -1.34
N SER A 168 14.62 5.86 -1.05
CA SER A 168 15.14 6.07 0.30
C SER A 168 15.31 7.56 0.61
N TYR A 169 15.08 7.86 1.89
CA TYR A 169 15.37 9.15 2.48
C TYR A 169 16.85 9.21 2.84
N HIS A 170 17.53 10.26 2.39
CA HIS A 170 18.90 10.58 2.77
C HIS A 170 18.85 11.92 3.51
N LYS A 171 19.37 11.93 4.74
CA LYS A 171 19.58 13.16 5.50
C LYS A 171 20.72 13.96 4.91
#